data_AF-A0A3S3UAQ7-F1
#
_entry.id   AF-A0A3S3UAQ7-F1
#
_cell.length_a   1.000
_cell.length_b   1.000
_cell.length_c   1.000
_cell.angle_alpha   90.00
_cell.angle_beta   90.00
_cell.angle_gamma   90.00
#
_symmetry.space_group_name_H-M   'P 1'
#
loop_
_entity.id
_entity.type
_entity.pdbx_description
1 polymer ?
#
loop_
_entity_poly.entity_id
_entity_poly.type
_entity_poly.pdbx_seq_one_letter_code
_entity_poly.pdbx_strand_id
1 'polypeptide(L)'
;MNKGSKAMMMGLGKKRRDLPREFSGSLPPDCAHPNPFLPGTLVVQGDTYENSPELGPKLAAWEGVADWPVILLVDSTAEATESMQEFIWTFFTRFEPAADIHGKEQQVKRFHVGLTPPIVFDCRLKLGTLRCWRWISRPRNLWTVNTIQLFRRSLDNDR
;
A
#
# COMPACT_ATOMS: atom_id res chain seq x y z
N MET A 1 15.80 13.73 12.65
CA MET A 1 16.31 13.80 11.27
C MET A 1 16.10 12.43 10.64
N ASN A 2 14.94 12.20 10.02
CA ASN A 2 14.66 10.93 9.35
C ASN A 2 15.30 10.99 7.97
N LYS A 3 16.35 10.22 7.75
CA LYS A 3 16.87 9.98 6.40
C LYS A 3 15.85 9.06 5.71
N GLY A 4 14.80 9.65 5.15
CA GLY A 4 13.65 8.92 4.61
C GLY A 4 14.11 7.85 3.62
N SER A 5 13.69 6.61 3.88
CA SER A 5 13.85 5.49 2.96
C SER A 5 13.15 5.81 1.65
N LYS A 6 13.88 5.72 0.52
CA LYS A 6 13.33 5.89 -0.83
C LYS A 6 13.11 4.52 -1.44
N ALA A 7 11.89 4.22 -1.84
CA ALA A 7 11.58 3.05 -2.66
C ALA A 7 11.36 3.49 -4.11
N MET A 8 11.86 2.69 -5.06
CA MET A 8 11.65 2.88 -6.49
C MET A 8 11.21 1.54 -7.07
N MET A 9 10.00 1.50 -7.64
CA MET A 9 9.46 0.32 -8.30
C MET A 9 9.44 0.58 -9.81
N MET A 10 10.17 -0.24 -10.57
CA MET A 10 10.32 -0.10 -12.02
C MET A 10 9.79 -1.34 -12.72
N GLY A 11 8.77 -1.17 -13.57
CA GLY A 11 8.35 -2.20 -14.53
C GLY A 11 9.03 -1.97 -15.87
N LEU A 12 10.06 -2.75 -16.20
CA LEU A 12 10.79 -2.67 -17.47
C LEU A 12 10.53 -3.91 -18.34
N GLY A 13 10.33 -3.71 -19.64
CA GLY A 13 10.24 -4.78 -20.64
C GLY A 13 8.83 -5.01 -21.21
N LYS A 14 8.68 -6.09 -21.99
CA LYS A 14 7.41 -6.46 -22.62
C LYS A 14 6.39 -6.92 -21.58
N LYS A 15 5.09 -6.72 -21.84
CA LYS A 15 3.97 -7.22 -21.01
C LYS A 15 4.21 -8.69 -20.67
N ARG A 16 4.35 -9.01 -19.37
CA ARG A 16 4.68 -10.37 -18.91
C ARG A 16 3.46 -11.18 -18.45
N ARG A 17 2.34 -10.53 -18.12
CA ARG A 17 1.13 -11.20 -17.62
C ARG A 17 -0.12 -10.38 -17.91
N ASP A 18 -1.26 -11.04 -17.96
CA ASP A 18 -2.57 -10.40 -17.78
C ASP A 18 -2.81 -10.13 -16.30
N LEU A 19 -3.45 -9.00 -15.99
CA LEU A 19 -3.65 -8.55 -14.62
C LEU A 19 -5.08 -8.91 -14.17
N PRO A 20 -5.25 -9.55 -13.01
CA PRO A 20 -6.56 -9.93 -12.50
C PRO A 20 -7.42 -8.69 -12.24
N ARG A 21 -8.73 -8.84 -12.44
CA ARG A 21 -9.74 -7.76 -12.26
C ARG A 21 -10.90 -8.17 -11.36
N GLU A 22 -11.00 -9.44 -11.03
CA GLU A 22 -12.05 -10.01 -10.21
C GLU A 22 -11.40 -10.93 -9.17
N PHE A 23 -11.91 -10.89 -7.94
CA PHE A 23 -11.41 -11.70 -6.84
C PHE A 23 -12.32 -12.91 -6.61
N SER A 24 -11.76 -14.10 -6.71
CA SER A 24 -12.46 -15.38 -6.48
C SER A 24 -11.76 -16.28 -5.44
N GLY A 25 -10.71 -15.76 -4.82
CA GLY A 25 -9.92 -16.49 -3.83
C GLY A 25 -10.48 -16.41 -2.41
N SER A 26 -9.67 -16.81 -1.45
CA SER A 26 -9.97 -16.69 -0.02
C SER A 26 -9.03 -15.71 0.66
N LEU A 27 -9.45 -15.22 1.83
CA LEU A 27 -8.64 -14.36 2.68
C LEU A 27 -8.36 -15.06 4.02
N PRO A 28 -7.29 -14.66 4.74
CA PRO A 28 -7.13 -14.98 6.15
C PRO A 28 -8.36 -14.52 6.98
N PRO A 29 -8.65 -15.15 8.14
CA PRO A 29 -9.80 -14.78 8.98
C PRO A 29 -9.83 -13.32 9.44
N ASP A 30 -8.66 -12.71 9.60
CA ASP A 30 -8.48 -11.34 10.10
C ASP A 30 -8.50 -10.30 8.96
N CYS A 31 -8.93 -10.73 7.76
CA CYS A 31 -9.06 -9.94 6.55
C CYS A 31 -10.49 -10.06 5.98
N ALA A 32 -11.00 -8.97 5.42
CA ALA A 32 -12.33 -8.89 4.84
C ALA A 32 -12.39 -7.93 3.64
N HIS A 33 -13.56 -7.89 2.99
CA HIS A 33 -13.91 -6.93 1.95
C HIS A 33 -12.87 -6.79 0.81
N PRO A 34 -12.50 -7.88 0.12
CA PRO A 34 -11.59 -7.80 -1.02
C PRO A 34 -12.19 -6.92 -2.12
N ASN A 35 -11.45 -5.89 -2.53
CA ASN A 35 -11.87 -4.95 -3.58
C ASN A 35 -10.81 -4.83 -4.70
N PRO A 36 -11.04 -5.46 -5.87
CA PRO A 36 -10.30 -5.22 -7.09
C PRO A 36 -10.40 -3.75 -7.58
N PHE A 37 -9.52 -2.87 -7.10
CA PHE A 37 -9.63 -1.44 -7.41
C PHE A 37 -8.98 -1.07 -8.75
N LEU A 38 -7.83 -1.69 -9.06
CA LEU A 38 -7.13 -1.54 -10.34
C LEU A 38 -6.74 -2.92 -10.87
N PRO A 39 -6.57 -3.10 -12.20
CA PRO A 39 -6.05 -4.36 -12.72
C PRO A 39 -4.74 -4.75 -12.03
N GLY A 40 -4.74 -5.90 -11.33
CA GLY A 40 -3.59 -6.41 -10.59
C GLY A 40 -3.40 -5.86 -9.18
N THR A 41 -4.28 -4.98 -8.70
CA THR A 41 -4.20 -4.42 -7.35
C THR A 41 -5.46 -4.76 -6.56
N LEU A 42 -5.30 -5.58 -5.53
CA LEU A 42 -6.36 -5.91 -4.59
C LEU A 42 -6.26 -5.02 -3.36
N VAL A 43 -7.35 -4.37 -2.95
CA VAL A 43 -7.42 -3.69 -1.65
C VAL A 43 -8.15 -4.60 -0.68
N VAL A 44 -7.56 -4.84 0.49
CA VAL A 44 -8.09 -5.76 1.50
C VAL A 44 -8.17 -5.02 2.83
N GLN A 45 -9.31 -5.16 3.51
CA GLN A 45 -9.48 -4.62 4.85
C GLN A 45 -8.93 -5.64 5.85
N GLY A 46 -8.10 -5.20 6.79
CA GLY A 46 -7.59 -6.03 7.87
C GLY A 46 -8.05 -5.54 9.24
N ASP A 47 -7.91 -6.39 10.24
CA ASP A 47 -7.89 -5.96 11.64
C ASP A 47 -6.83 -4.87 11.86
N THR A 48 -7.00 -4.07 12.91
CA THR A 48 -6.05 -3.00 13.25
C THR A 48 -4.62 -3.53 13.38
N TYR A 49 -3.65 -2.69 13.07
CA TYR A 49 -2.24 -3.08 13.14
C TYR A 49 -1.86 -3.56 14.55
N GLU A 50 -2.38 -2.91 15.59
CA GLU A 50 -2.09 -3.27 16.99
C GLU A 50 -2.61 -4.65 17.38
N ASN A 51 -3.74 -5.08 16.81
CA ASN A 51 -4.32 -6.40 17.08
C ASN A 51 -3.61 -7.51 16.30
N SER A 52 -3.23 -7.21 15.05
CA SER A 52 -2.64 -8.19 14.14
C SER A 52 -1.42 -7.61 13.39
N PRO A 53 -0.26 -7.40 14.06
CA PRO A 53 0.93 -6.83 13.42
C PRO A 53 1.46 -7.67 12.25
N GLU A 54 1.37 -9.00 12.37
CA GLU A 54 1.88 -9.97 11.39
C GLU A 54 0.93 -10.22 10.21
N LEU A 55 -0.17 -9.44 10.09
CA LEU A 55 -1.17 -9.67 9.06
C LEU A 55 -0.64 -9.42 7.64
N GLY A 56 0.26 -8.44 7.46
CA GLY A 56 0.91 -8.16 6.18
C GLY A 56 1.66 -9.37 5.61
N PRO A 57 2.65 -9.92 6.33
CA PRO A 57 3.33 -11.15 5.94
C PRO A 57 2.40 -12.36 5.76
N LYS A 58 1.42 -12.54 6.68
CA LYS A 58 0.43 -13.63 6.61
C LYS A 58 -0.39 -13.57 5.32
N LEU A 59 -0.82 -12.37 4.94
CA LEU A 59 -1.57 -12.14 3.71
C LEU A 59 -0.70 -12.38 2.47
N ALA A 60 0.57 -11.96 2.47
CA ALA A 60 1.48 -12.16 1.35
C ALA A 60 1.76 -13.66 1.07
N ALA A 61 1.73 -14.49 2.12
CA ALA A 61 1.90 -15.94 2.02
C ALA A 61 0.59 -16.70 1.76
N TRP A 62 -0.57 -16.03 1.72
CA TRP A 62 -1.87 -16.70 1.62
C TRP A 62 -2.16 -17.16 0.18
N GLU A 63 -2.38 -18.46 -0.01
CA GLU A 63 -2.59 -19.03 -1.35
C GLU A 63 -3.83 -18.46 -2.06
N GLY A 64 -4.87 -18.07 -1.30
CA GLY A 64 -6.07 -17.46 -1.85
C GLY A 64 -5.84 -16.11 -2.56
N VAL A 65 -4.67 -15.48 -2.41
CA VAL A 65 -4.32 -14.23 -3.11
C VAL A 65 -3.13 -14.37 -4.06
N ALA A 66 -2.65 -15.59 -4.32
CA ALA A 66 -1.41 -15.84 -5.06
C ALA A 66 -1.36 -15.22 -6.48
N ASP A 67 -2.50 -15.10 -7.15
CA ASP A 67 -2.59 -14.52 -8.50
C ASP A 67 -2.47 -12.99 -8.53
N TRP A 68 -2.56 -12.33 -7.36
CA TRP A 68 -2.53 -10.87 -7.27
C TRP A 68 -1.10 -10.36 -7.14
N PRO A 69 -0.61 -9.54 -8.08
CA PRO A 69 0.75 -9.04 -8.01
C PRO A 69 0.94 -8.01 -6.87
N VAL A 70 -0.06 -7.17 -6.61
CA VAL A 70 -0.03 -6.12 -5.58
C VAL A 70 -1.27 -6.19 -4.72
N ILE A 71 -1.10 -6.03 -3.42
CA ILE A 71 -2.18 -5.98 -2.45
C ILE A 71 -1.93 -4.78 -1.52
N LEU A 72 -2.96 -3.98 -1.26
CA LEU A 72 -2.95 -2.95 -0.23
C LEU A 72 -3.78 -3.44 0.96
N LEU A 73 -3.15 -3.54 2.13
CA LEU A 73 -3.82 -3.87 3.38
C LEU A 73 -4.17 -2.56 4.09
N VAL A 74 -5.45 -2.32 4.39
CA VAL A 74 -5.96 -1.04 4.91
C VAL A 74 -6.92 -1.24 6.08
N ASP A 75 -7.17 -0.19 6.85
CA ASP A 75 -8.17 -0.21 7.94
C ASP A 75 -9.62 -0.22 7.41
N SER A 76 -9.86 0.40 6.25
CA SER A 76 -11.18 0.50 5.61
C SER A 76 -11.04 0.46 4.09
N THR A 77 -11.56 -0.58 3.44
CA THR A 77 -11.55 -0.64 1.97
C THR A 77 -12.45 0.42 1.36
N ALA A 78 -13.59 0.73 2.00
CA ALA A 78 -14.53 1.75 1.52
C ALA A 78 -13.87 3.14 1.45
N GLU A 79 -13.17 3.57 2.51
CA GLU A 79 -12.46 4.86 2.52
C GLU A 79 -11.30 4.87 1.52
N ALA A 80 -10.47 3.81 1.54
CA ALA A 80 -9.28 3.75 0.68
C ALA A 80 -9.62 3.67 -0.83
N THR A 81 -10.85 3.28 -1.18
CA THR A 81 -11.29 3.12 -2.57
C THR A 81 -12.42 4.07 -2.97
N GLU A 82 -12.74 5.06 -2.14
CA GLU A 82 -13.75 6.07 -2.43
C GLU A 82 -13.44 6.83 -3.74
N SER A 83 -12.16 7.12 -3.96
CA SER A 83 -11.68 7.76 -5.18
C SER A 83 -10.22 7.41 -5.46
N MET A 84 -9.76 7.69 -6.68
CA MET A 84 -8.34 7.58 -7.03
C MET A 84 -7.45 8.45 -6.13
N GLN A 85 -7.93 9.63 -5.72
CA GLN A 85 -7.19 10.53 -4.84
C GLN A 85 -7.00 9.91 -3.45
N GLU A 86 -8.06 9.35 -2.86
CA GLU A 86 -7.99 8.69 -1.55
C GLU A 86 -7.16 7.40 -1.60
N PHE A 87 -7.23 6.66 -2.70
CA PHE A 87 -6.39 5.48 -2.92
C PHE A 87 -4.90 5.85 -2.91
N ILE A 88 -4.49 6.84 -3.72
CA ILE A 88 -3.10 7.32 -3.78
C ILE A 88 -2.68 7.90 -2.42
N TRP A 89 -3.55 8.70 -1.80
CA TRP A 89 -3.27 9.29 -0.49
C TRP A 89 -3.05 8.23 0.58
N THR A 90 -3.96 7.26 0.70
CA THR A 90 -3.84 6.13 1.63
C THR A 90 -2.55 5.37 1.37
N PHE A 91 -2.28 5.04 0.11
CA PHE A 91 -1.11 4.27 -0.27
C PHE A 91 0.21 4.97 0.09
N PHE A 92 0.36 6.27 -0.16
CA PHE A 92 1.64 6.95 0.06
C PHE A 92 1.83 7.58 1.45
N THR A 93 0.77 7.75 2.23
CA THR A 93 0.84 8.46 3.52
C THR A 93 0.75 7.57 4.75
N ARG A 94 0.33 6.30 4.60
CA ARG A 94 0.12 5.40 5.75
C ARG A 94 1.17 4.30 5.94
N PHE A 95 1.97 3.98 4.92
CA PHE A 95 3.01 2.94 5.03
C PHE A 95 4.42 3.52 5.23
N GLU A 96 5.26 2.80 5.97
CA GLU A 96 6.69 3.00 6.09
C GLU A 96 7.44 2.08 5.11
N PRO A 97 8.14 2.61 4.08
CA PRO A 97 8.72 1.78 3.01
C PRO A 97 9.70 0.69 3.44
N ALA A 98 10.32 0.83 4.62
CA ALA A 98 11.28 -0.15 5.13
C ALA A 98 10.61 -1.27 5.95
N ALA A 99 9.44 -1.03 6.52
CA ALA A 99 8.76 -1.94 7.43
C ALA A 99 7.52 -2.60 6.83
N ASP A 100 6.88 -1.95 5.85
CA ASP A 100 5.50 -2.23 5.46
C ASP A 100 5.34 -2.80 4.05
N ILE A 101 6.43 -3.35 3.51
CA ILE A 101 6.42 -4.03 2.22
C ILE A 101 6.75 -5.50 2.46
N HIS A 102 5.79 -6.37 2.16
CA HIS A 102 5.91 -7.80 2.37
C HIS A 102 5.71 -8.53 1.04
N GLY A 103 6.66 -9.37 0.63
CA GLY A 103 6.49 -10.30 -0.49
C GLY A 103 6.15 -11.69 0.01
N LYS A 104 5.58 -12.55 -0.85
CA LYS A 104 5.45 -13.99 -0.60
C LYS A 104 6.80 -14.61 -0.21
N GLU A 105 7.84 -14.19 -0.92
CA GLU A 105 9.23 -14.54 -0.66
C GLU A 105 10.14 -13.32 -0.82
N GLN A 106 11.24 -13.31 -0.07
CA GLN A 106 12.28 -12.30 -0.14
C GLN A 106 13.62 -12.96 -0.49
N GLN A 107 14.29 -12.45 -1.51
CA GLN A 107 15.60 -12.92 -1.94
C GLN A 107 16.59 -11.77 -2.03
N VAL A 108 17.83 -11.99 -1.60
CA VAL A 108 18.92 -11.02 -1.78
C VAL A 108 19.76 -11.45 -2.97
N LYS A 109 19.75 -10.67 -4.05
CA LYS A 109 20.56 -10.92 -5.24
C LYS A 109 21.51 -9.74 -5.47
N ARG A 110 22.82 -9.99 -5.34
CA ARG A 110 23.86 -8.95 -5.50
C ARG A 110 23.59 -7.69 -4.64
N PHE A 111 23.26 -7.90 -3.36
CA PHE A 111 22.91 -6.84 -2.40
C PHE A 111 21.60 -6.07 -2.69
N HIS A 112 20.82 -6.48 -3.69
CA HIS A 112 19.48 -5.96 -3.92
C HIS A 112 18.44 -6.92 -3.34
N VAL A 113 17.53 -6.39 -2.53
CA VAL A 113 16.35 -7.12 -2.05
C VAL A 113 15.34 -7.22 -3.19
N GLY A 114 15.02 -8.45 -3.59
CA GLY A 114 13.95 -8.77 -4.52
C GLY A 114 12.78 -9.40 -3.77
N LEU A 115 11.56 -9.02 -4.14
CA LEU A 115 10.32 -9.59 -3.62
C LEU A 115 9.62 -10.41 -4.70
N THR A 116 9.13 -11.58 -4.32
CA THR A 116 8.24 -12.39 -5.16
C THR A 116 6.79 -12.00 -4.85
N PRO A 117 5.95 -11.72 -5.87
CA PRO A 117 4.54 -11.47 -5.65
C PRO A 117 3.80 -12.65 -5.00
N PRO A 118 2.66 -12.42 -4.31
CA PRO A 118 2.04 -11.11 -4.04
C PRO A 118 2.91 -10.17 -3.21
N ILE A 119 2.90 -8.88 -3.55
CA ILE A 119 3.54 -7.82 -2.75
C ILE A 119 2.43 -7.08 -1.99
N VAL A 120 2.41 -7.24 -0.67
CA VAL A 120 1.51 -6.56 0.24
C VAL A 120 2.17 -5.27 0.74
N PHE A 121 1.44 -4.17 0.65
CA PHE A 121 1.76 -2.90 1.29
C PHE A 121 0.83 -2.71 2.49
N ASP A 122 1.38 -2.70 3.70
CA ASP A 122 0.60 -2.49 4.93
C ASP A 122 0.38 -0.99 5.16
N CYS A 123 -0.81 -0.52 4.84
CA CYS A 123 -1.24 0.87 4.95
C CYS A 123 -2.19 1.08 6.14
N ARG A 124 -2.25 0.14 7.09
CA ARG A 124 -3.03 0.30 8.33
C ARG A 124 -2.39 1.34 9.23
N LEU A 125 -3.22 2.07 9.98
CA LEU A 125 -2.74 3.07 10.93
C LEU A 125 -1.96 2.39 12.06
N LYS A 126 -0.85 3.03 12.43
CA LYS A 126 -0.01 2.63 13.57
C LYS A 126 0.04 3.77 14.57
N LEU A 127 0.14 3.45 15.86
CA LEU A 127 0.32 4.46 16.93
C LEU A 127 1.43 5.49 16.65
N GLY A 128 2.54 5.10 16.00
CA GLY A 128 3.59 6.02 15.57
C GLY A 128 3.14 6.98 14.45
N THR A 129 2.39 6.47 13.47
CA THR A 129 1.86 7.21 12.31
C THR A 129 0.76 8.19 12.71
N LEU A 130 -0.08 7.84 13.69
CA LEU A 130 -1.17 8.69 14.19
C LEU A 130 -0.70 10.07 14.69
N ARG A 131 0.52 10.18 15.23
CA ARG A 131 1.10 11.47 15.64
C ARG A 131 1.42 12.38 14.45
N CYS A 132 1.93 11.82 13.36
CA CYS A 132 2.20 12.56 12.11
C CYS A 132 0.89 12.89 11.38
N TRP A 133 -0.05 11.94 11.37
CA TRP A 133 -1.33 12.06 10.69
C TRP A 133 -2.22 13.13 11.33
N ARG A 134 -2.33 13.17 12.66
CA ARG A 134 -3.04 14.24 13.39
C ARG A 134 -2.42 15.62 13.18
N TRP A 135 -1.17 15.70 12.71
CA TRP A 135 -0.50 16.95 12.34
C TRP A 135 -0.84 17.39 10.91
N ILE A 136 -0.88 16.44 9.97
CA ILE A 136 -1.23 16.67 8.55
C ILE A 136 -2.73 16.97 8.39
N SER A 137 -3.60 16.35 9.19
CA SER A 137 -5.06 16.45 9.11
C SER A 137 -5.67 17.58 9.97
N ARG A 138 -4.86 18.47 10.59
CA ARG A 138 -5.39 19.64 11.31
C ARG A 138 -6.01 20.65 10.33
N PRO A 139 -7.13 21.30 10.69
CA PRO A 139 -7.64 22.43 9.92
C PRO A 139 -6.56 23.52 9.85
N ARG A 140 -6.19 23.88 8.62
CA ARG A 140 -5.10 24.78 8.26
C ARG A 140 -5.37 26.21 8.70
N ASN A 141 -4.73 26.68 9.76
CA ASN A 141 -4.41 28.09 9.95
C ASN A 141 -2.93 28.32 9.64
N LEU A 142 -2.72 29.02 8.52
CA LEU A 142 -1.51 29.58 7.90
C LEU A 142 -0.10 29.14 8.35
N TRP A 143 0.72 28.88 7.31
CA TRP A 143 2.19 28.72 7.29
C TRP A 143 2.74 27.30 7.52
N THR A 144 2.65 26.46 6.49
CA THR A 144 3.79 25.68 5.92
C THR A 144 3.31 24.93 4.68
N VAL A 145 3.30 25.61 3.53
CA VAL A 145 3.04 25.00 2.22
C VAL A 145 4.38 24.92 1.51
N ASN A 146 5.08 23.78 1.60
CA ASN A 146 6.21 23.54 0.68
C ASN A 146 6.51 22.07 0.36
N THR A 147 5.83 21.09 0.96
CA THR A 147 6.11 19.67 0.65
C THR A 147 4.94 18.97 -0.09
N ILE A 148 3.69 19.40 0.13
CA ILE A 148 2.50 18.71 -0.42
C ILE A 148 2.13 19.20 -1.84
N GLN A 149 2.52 20.43 -2.24
CA GLN A 149 2.20 20.94 -3.57
C GLN A 149 2.95 20.25 -4.73
N LEU A 150 4.03 19.52 -4.45
CA LEU A 150 4.80 18.83 -5.48
C LEU A 150 4.05 17.64 -6.09
N PHE A 151 3.17 16.96 -5.32
CA PHE A 151 2.43 15.81 -5.84
C PHE A 151 1.19 16.21 -6.64
N ARG A 152 0.49 17.27 -6.21
CA ARG A 152 -0.73 17.74 -6.90
C ARG A 152 -0.44 18.36 -8.28
N ARG A 153 0.70 19.05 -8.44
CA ARG A 153 1.11 19.62 -9.73
C ARG A 153 1.64 18.59 -10.74
N SER A 154 2.04 17.40 -10.31
CA SER A 154 2.58 16.38 -11.23
C SER A 154 1.48 15.54 -11.89
N LEU A 155 0.27 15.46 -11.32
CA LEU A 155 -0.84 14.67 -11.86
C LEU A 155 -1.78 15.49 -12.76
N ASP A 156 -1.77 16.82 -12.64
CA ASP A 156 -2.60 17.70 -13.47
C ASP A 156 -1.96 18.07 -14.83
N ASN A 157 -0.74 17.57 -15.13
CA ASN A 157 0.03 17.99 -16.31
C ASN A 157 0.13 16.94 -17.44
N ASP A 158 -0.69 15.89 -17.42
CA ASP A 158 -0.87 14.95 -18.55
C ASP A 158 -2.28 15.12 -19.14
N ARG A 159 -2.51 16.26 -19.79
CA ARG A 159 -3.61 16.45 -20.76
C ARG A 159 -3.09 17.14 -22.01
#